data_AF-A0A2C9KW72-F1
#
_entry.id   AF-A0A2C9KW72-F1
#
_cell.length_a   1.000
_cell.length_b   1.000
_cell.length_c   1.000
_cell.angle_alpha   90.00
_cell.angle_beta   90.00
_cell.angle_gamma   90.00
#
_symmetry.space_group_name_H-M   'P 1'
#
loop_
_entity.id
_entity.type
_entity.pdbx_description
1 polymer ?
#
loop_
_entity_poly.entity_id
_entity_poly.type
_entity_poly.pdbx_seq_one_letter_code
_entity_poly.pdbx_strand_id
1 'polypeptide(L)'
;MECATRLEIVRNSLQGRNTKIAVVLIQQNAPLPPGEDMMAAERAVSLCSACDISAKSLYVLPHTDHLIGYTMRLENAFYEQAQAYYHQEARKVKSHKDFLNKTTHQLLFVRHQFKSAFFNELKQDSHTAI
;
A
#
# COMPACT_ATOMS: atom_id res chain seq x y z
N MET A 1 1.53 -16.31 15.99
CA MET A 1 2.73 -16.19 15.13
C MET A 1 2.48 -16.60 13.67
N GLU A 2 1.42 -17.35 13.34
CA GLU A 2 1.15 -17.78 11.95
C GLU A 2 1.05 -16.62 10.93
N CYS A 3 0.40 -15.50 11.29
CA CYS A 3 0.29 -14.34 10.41
C CYS A 3 1.67 -13.80 10.01
N ALA A 4 2.59 -13.66 10.97
CA ALA A 4 3.96 -13.21 10.71
C ALA A 4 4.70 -14.16 9.76
N THR A 5 4.61 -15.48 9.97
CA THR A 5 5.20 -16.48 9.08
C THR A 5 4.64 -16.41 7.66
N ARG A 6 3.31 -16.31 7.50
CA ARG A 6 2.68 -16.15 6.18
C ARG A 6 3.12 -14.86 5.51
N LEU A 7 3.24 -13.78 6.27
CA LEU A 7 3.68 -12.49 5.76
C LEU A 7 5.15 -12.52 5.31
N GLU A 8 6.01 -13.24 6.04
CA GLU A 8 7.40 -13.46 5.66
C GLU A 8 7.50 -14.24 4.34
N ILE A 9 6.68 -15.29 4.16
CA ILE A 9 6.61 -16.05 2.89
C ILE A 9 6.21 -15.12 1.74
N VAL A 10 5.17 -14.31 1.92
CA VAL A 10 4.73 -13.33 0.92
C VAL A 10 5.84 -12.33 0.62
N ARG A 11 6.49 -11.77 1.64
CA ARG A 11 7.60 -10.82 1.49
C ARG A 11 8.76 -11.45 0.71
N ASN A 12 9.13 -12.69 1.02
CA ASN A 12 10.19 -13.43 0.34
C ASN A 12 9.86 -13.64 -1.15
N SER A 13 8.62 -14.01 -1.47
CA SER A 13 8.16 -14.15 -2.87
C SER A 13 8.14 -12.82 -3.66
N LEU A 14 8.11 -11.69 -2.97
CA LEU A 14 8.04 -10.35 -3.55
C LEU A 14 9.38 -9.60 -3.46
N GLN A 15 10.45 -10.28 -3.05
CA GLN A 15 11.78 -9.66 -2.95
C GLN A 15 12.20 -9.00 -4.27
N GLY A 16 12.84 -7.84 -4.15
CA GLY A 16 13.26 -7.02 -5.29
C GLY A 16 12.13 -6.22 -5.94
N ARG A 17 10.86 -6.43 -5.54
CA ARG A 17 9.73 -5.60 -5.95
C ARG A 17 9.44 -4.57 -4.85
N ASN A 18 9.12 -3.34 -5.22
CA ASN A 18 8.73 -2.32 -4.25
C ASN A 18 7.26 -2.52 -3.76
N THR A 19 6.86 -3.76 -3.50
CA THR A 19 5.47 -4.07 -3.15
C THR A 19 5.16 -3.65 -1.72
N LYS A 20 4.07 -2.91 -1.54
CA LYS A 20 3.50 -2.59 -0.23
C LYS A 20 2.59 -3.73 0.21
N ILE A 21 2.72 -4.16 1.45
CA ILE A 21 1.86 -5.21 2.03
C ILE A 21 1.01 -4.59 3.12
N ALA A 22 -0.27 -4.94 3.11
CA ALA A 22 -1.23 -4.59 4.15
C ALA A 22 -1.82 -5.86 4.77
N VAL A 23 -2.21 -5.77 6.04
CA VAL A 23 -2.88 -6.83 6.78
C VAL A 23 -4.28 -6.35 7.14
N VAL A 24 -5.29 -7.16 6.85
CA VAL A 24 -6.68 -6.91 7.23
C VAL A 24 -7.09 -7.95 8.26
N LEU A 25 -7.45 -7.49 9.45
CA LEU A 25 -7.99 -8.32 10.51
C LEU A 25 -9.50 -8.41 10.37
N ILE A 26 -9.98 -9.61 10.08
CA ILE A 26 -11.42 -9.89 10.05
C ILE A 26 -11.86 -10.24 11.46
N GLN A 27 -12.76 -9.43 12.03
CA GLN A 27 -13.31 -9.63 13.37
C GLN A 27 -14.75 -10.13 13.28
N GLN A 28 -15.07 -11.25 13.91
CA GLN A 28 -16.45 -11.78 13.90
C GLN A 28 -17.40 -11.03 14.86
N ASN A 29 -16.86 -10.18 15.73
CA ASN A 29 -17.62 -9.42 16.70
C ASN A 29 -17.66 -7.94 16.31
N ALA A 30 -18.74 -7.25 16.68
CA ALA A 30 -18.80 -5.80 16.57
C ALA A 30 -17.69 -5.14 17.41
N PRO A 31 -17.13 -3.99 16.98
CA PRO A 31 -16.18 -3.25 17.80
C PRO A 31 -16.81 -2.86 19.12
N LEU A 32 -16.09 -3.04 20.22
CA LEU A 32 -16.52 -2.52 21.52
C LEU A 32 -16.48 -0.98 21.50
N PRO A 33 -17.32 -0.30 22.31
CA PRO A 33 -17.28 1.14 22.47
C PRO A 33 -15.87 1.67 22.79
N PRO A 34 -15.53 2.89 22.35
CA PRO A 34 -14.24 3.52 22.67
C PRO A 34 -13.99 3.55 24.18
N GLY A 35 -12.89 2.95 24.63
CA GLY A 35 -12.52 2.85 26.05
C GLY A 35 -12.78 1.48 26.68
N GLU A 36 -13.55 0.60 26.03
CA GLU A 36 -13.88 -0.73 26.56
C GLU A 36 -12.93 -1.85 26.08
N ASP A 37 -12.11 -1.60 25.06
CA ASP A 37 -11.08 -2.54 24.57
C ASP A 37 -9.68 -1.90 24.57
N MET A 38 -9.20 -1.51 25.75
CA MET A 38 -7.82 -1.01 25.91
C MET A 38 -6.78 -2.03 25.39
N MET A 39 -7.10 -3.32 25.45
CA MET A 39 -6.22 -4.40 24.98
C MET A 39 -6.17 -4.52 23.45
N ALA A 40 -7.16 -4.05 22.69
CA ALA A 40 -7.14 -4.11 21.23
C ALA A 40 -6.01 -3.28 20.64
N ALA A 41 -5.77 -2.09 21.19
CA ALA A 41 -4.67 -1.23 20.75
C ALA A 41 -3.31 -1.92 20.98
N GLU A 42 -3.10 -2.50 22.15
CA GLU A 42 -1.86 -3.23 22.48
C GLU A 42 -1.67 -4.47 21.60
N ARG A 43 -2.75 -5.23 21.34
CA ARG A 43 -2.73 -6.38 20.42
C ARG A 43 -2.40 -5.97 18.99
N ALA A 44 -2.96 -4.85 18.52
CA ALA A 44 -2.66 -4.32 17.20
C ALA A 44 -1.19 -3.89 17.07
N VAL A 45 -0.64 -3.21 18.07
CA VAL A 45 0.78 -2.84 18.12
C VAL A 45 1.68 -4.08 18.14
N SER A 46 1.35 -5.06 18.98
CA SER A 46 2.08 -6.32 19.08
C SER A 46 2.07 -7.09 17.76
N LEU A 47 0.93 -7.12 17.07
CA LEU A 47 0.83 -7.73 15.74
C LEU A 47 1.67 -6.98 14.71
N CYS A 48 1.57 -5.65 14.65
CA CYS A 48 2.37 -4.84 13.74
C CYS A 48 3.88 -5.08 13.94
N SER A 49 4.32 -5.15 15.19
CA SER A 49 5.71 -5.46 15.55
C SER A 49 6.10 -6.88 15.11
N ALA A 50 5.27 -7.89 15.41
CA ALA A 50 5.56 -9.27 15.02
C ALA A 50 5.56 -9.47 13.50
N CYS A 51 4.78 -8.69 12.75
CA CYS A 51 4.66 -8.74 11.31
C CYS A 51 5.63 -7.81 10.57
N ASP A 52 6.38 -6.95 11.28
CA ASP A 52 7.19 -5.88 10.70
C ASP A 52 6.38 -5.03 9.68
N ILE A 53 5.21 -4.56 10.11
CA ILE A 53 4.36 -3.65 9.32
C ILE A 53 4.07 -2.37 10.09
N SER A 54 3.84 -1.29 9.34
CA SER A 54 3.37 -0.04 9.94
C SER A 54 1.91 -0.13 10.37
N ALA A 55 1.52 0.63 11.38
CA ALA A 55 0.12 0.74 11.79
C ALA A 55 -0.79 1.26 10.66
N LYS A 56 -0.26 2.03 9.69
CA LYS A 56 -1.01 2.47 8.50
C LYS A 56 -1.32 1.34 7.52
N SER A 57 -0.66 0.19 7.68
CA SER A 57 -0.81 -1.00 6.85
C SER A 57 -1.59 -2.09 7.57
N LEU A 58 -2.14 -1.80 8.75
CA LEU A 58 -3.03 -2.68 9.49
C LEU A 58 -4.45 -2.12 9.45
N TYR A 59 -5.39 -2.93 8.99
CA TYR A 59 -6.80 -2.58 8.90
C TYR A 59 -7.64 -3.58 9.66
N VAL A 60 -8.80 -3.14 10.15
CA VAL A 60 -9.75 -3.99 10.86
C VAL A 60 -11.07 -3.94 10.12
N LEU A 61 -11.60 -5.10 9.78
CA LEU A 61 -12.88 -5.31 9.12
C LEU A 61 -13.80 -6.12 10.06
N PRO A 62 -14.73 -5.45 10.77
CA PRO A 62 -15.77 -6.14 11.51
C PRO A 62 -16.73 -6.83 10.54
N HIS A 63 -16.82 -8.15 10.62
CA HIS A 63 -17.67 -9.00 9.82
C HIS A 63 -19.03 -9.18 10.53
N THR A 64 -19.83 -8.12 10.48
CA THR A 64 -21.19 -8.05 11.04
C THR A 64 -22.21 -7.79 9.93
N ASP A 65 -23.52 -7.75 10.24
CA ASP A 65 -24.58 -7.55 9.23
C ASP A 65 -24.48 -6.22 8.46
N HIS A 66 -23.70 -5.25 8.95
CA HIS A 66 -23.53 -3.92 8.35
C HIS A 66 -22.12 -3.69 7.78
N LEU A 67 -21.72 -4.53 6.82
CA LEU A 67 -20.40 -4.49 6.19
C LEU A 67 -20.12 -3.25 5.32
N ILE A 68 -21.16 -2.67 4.69
CA ILE A 68 -20.98 -1.72 3.59
C ILE A 68 -20.11 -0.51 3.96
N GLY A 69 -20.30 0.05 5.15
CA GLY A 69 -19.51 1.18 5.63
C GLY A 69 -18.05 0.80 5.89
N TYR A 70 -17.80 -0.41 6.39
CA TYR A 70 -16.45 -0.90 6.62
C TYR A 70 -15.72 -1.25 5.32
N THR A 71 -16.42 -1.84 4.34
CA THR A 71 -15.85 -2.13 3.02
C THR A 71 -15.50 -0.84 2.27
N MET A 72 -16.37 0.18 2.31
CA MET A 72 -16.06 1.48 1.71
C MET A 72 -14.85 2.17 2.38
N ARG A 73 -14.72 2.08 3.71
CA ARG A 73 -13.54 2.62 4.41
C ARG A 73 -12.26 1.88 4.03
N LEU A 74 -12.34 0.55 3.89
CA LEU A 74 -11.20 -0.27 3.47
C LEU A 74 -10.80 0.04 2.02
N GLU A 75 -11.79 0.17 1.13
CA GLU A 75 -11.59 0.59 -0.26
C GLU A 75 -10.86 1.93 -0.33
N ASN A 76 -11.35 2.94 0.38
CA ASN A 76 -10.71 4.26 0.43
C ASN A 76 -9.27 4.18 0.96
N ALA A 77 -9.03 3.40 2.01
CA ALA A 77 -7.69 3.24 2.55
C ALA A 77 -6.74 2.58 1.54
N PHE A 78 -7.19 1.55 0.80
CA PHE A 78 -6.40 0.93 -0.25
C PHE A 78 -6.18 1.86 -1.44
N TYR A 79 -7.18 2.65 -1.80
CA TYR A 79 -7.07 3.68 -2.82
C TYR A 79 -5.97 4.69 -2.45
N GLU A 80 -5.97 5.21 -1.22
CA GLU A 80 -4.92 6.13 -0.73
C GLU A 80 -3.53 5.49 -0.76
N GLN A 81 -3.39 4.22 -0.36
CA GLN A 81 -2.10 3.51 -0.44
C GLN A 81 -1.63 3.33 -1.88
N ALA A 82 -2.54 2.99 -2.80
CA ALA A 82 -2.23 2.85 -4.22
C ALA A 82 -1.80 4.20 -4.83
N GLN A 83 -2.53 5.27 -4.53
CA GLN A 83 -2.21 6.64 -4.93
C GLN A 83 -0.81 7.05 -4.46
N ALA A 84 -0.50 6.82 -3.18
CA ALA A 84 0.80 7.11 -2.61
C ALA A 84 1.92 6.29 -3.26
N TYR A 85 1.67 5.00 -3.54
CA TYR A 85 2.63 4.13 -4.21
C TYR A 85 2.95 4.63 -5.63
N TYR A 86 1.94 4.85 -6.48
CA TYR A 86 2.17 5.29 -7.85
C TYR A 86 2.81 6.67 -7.93
N HIS A 87 2.46 7.57 -7.01
CA HIS A 87 3.13 8.87 -6.88
C HIS A 87 4.63 8.75 -6.58
N GLN A 88 5.00 7.88 -5.64
CA GLN A 88 6.40 7.65 -5.29
C GLN A 88 7.18 7.01 -6.44
N GLU A 89 6.59 6.02 -7.13
CA GLU A 89 7.24 5.35 -8.25
C GLU A 89 7.41 6.29 -9.46
N ALA A 90 6.40 7.12 -9.77
CA ALA A 90 6.51 8.16 -10.79
C ALA A 90 7.66 9.13 -10.47
N ARG A 91 7.77 9.59 -9.22
CA ARG A 91 8.86 10.48 -8.78
C ARG A 91 10.24 9.84 -8.92
N LYS A 92 10.40 8.57 -8.55
CA LYS A 92 11.68 7.84 -8.71
C LYS A 92 12.08 7.74 -10.17
N VAL A 93 11.15 7.35 -11.05
CA VAL A 93 11.40 7.27 -12.49
C VAL A 93 11.77 8.64 -13.05
N LYS A 94 11.03 9.69 -12.68
CA LYS A 94 11.34 11.06 -13.09
C LYS A 94 12.74 11.48 -12.65
N SER A 95 13.08 11.26 -11.38
CA SER A 95 14.41 11.57 -10.85
C SER A 95 15.51 10.86 -11.63
N HIS A 96 15.37 9.56 -11.91
CA HIS A 96 16.35 8.83 -12.73
C HIS A 96 16.45 9.40 -14.15
N LYS A 97 15.31 9.75 -14.76
CA LYS A 97 15.25 10.33 -16.10
C LYS A 97 16.01 11.67 -16.17
N ASP A 98 15.90 12.50 -15.14
CA ASP A 98 16.50 13.83 -15.11
C ASP A 98 18.05 13.78 -15.12
N PHE A 99 18.65 12.67 -14.69
CA PHE A 99 20.10 12.43 -14.80
C PHE A 99 20.55 11.82 -16.14
N LEU A 100 19.62 11.50 -17.06
CA LEU A 100 19.97 10.89 -18.35
C LEU A 100 20.41 11.95 -19.36
N ASN A 101 21.53 11.71 -20.02
CA ASN A 101 21.90 12.42 -21.24
C ASN A 101 20.98 12.00 -22.40
N LYS A 102 20.27 12.96 -22.99
CA LYS A 102 19.28 12.72 -24.05
C LYS A 102 19.88 12.19 -25.35
N THR A 103 21.17 12.41 -25.60
CA THR A 103 21.85 11.97 -26.82
C THR A 103 22.36 10.54 -26.67
N THR A 104 22.99 10.21 -25.54
CA THR A 104 23.59 8.89 -25.31
C THR A 104 22.59 7.87 -24.77
N HIS A 105 21.55 8.31 -24.06
CA HIS A 105 20.58 7.42 -23.40
C HIS A 105 19.17 7.50 -24.00
N GLN A 106 19.04 7.78 -25.30
CA GLN A 106 17.74 7.99 -25.98
C GLN A 106 16.69 6.90 -25.65
N LEU A 107 17.04 5.63 -25.81
CA LEU A 107 16.12 4.51 -25.55
C LEU A 107 15.68 4.46 -24.08
N LEU A 108 16.62 4.67 -23.16
CA LEU A 108 16.31 4.67 -21.73
C LEU A 108 15.46 5.88 -21.35
N PHE A 109 15.70 7.04 -21.96
CA PHE A 109 14.90 8.25 -21.78
C PHE A 109 13.45 8.02 -22.21
N VAL A 110 13.22 7.44 -23.39
CA VAL A 110 11.88 7.09 -23.88
C VAL A 110 11.19 6.08 -22.95
N ARG A 111 11.90 5.03 -22.51
CA ARG A 111 11.37 4.06 -21.53
C ARG A 111 10.92 4.73 -20.23
N HIS A 112 11.70 5.68 -19.71
CA HIS A 112 11.33 6.41 -18.49
C HIS A 112 10.12 7.32 -18.70
N GLN A 113 9.95 7.92 -19.88
CA GLN A 113 8.75 8.70 -20.20
C GLN A 113 7.49 7.82 -20.15
N PHE A 114 7.49 6.68 -20.86
CA PHE A 114 6.36 5.74 -20.82
C PHE A 114 6.08 5.24 -19.41
N LYS A 115 7.13 4.88 -18.65
CA LYS A 115 6.95 4.40 -17.28
C LYS A 115 6.40 5.48 -16.35
N SER A 116 6.81 6.74 -16.52
CA SER A 116 6.25 7.87 -15.76
C SER A 116 4.78 8.11 -16.13
N ALA A 117 4.44 8.10 -17.42
CA ALA A 117 3.07 8.25 -17.90
C ALA A 117 2.16 7.15 -17.34
N PHE A 118 2.60 5.89 -17.41
CA PHE A 118 1.89 4.74 -16.85
C PHE A 118 1.57 4.90 -15.37
N PHE A 119 2.53 5.33 -14.54
CA PHE A 119 2.27 5.55 -13.11
C PHE A 119 1.30 6.71 -12.86
N ASN A 120 1.36 7.78 -13.67
CA ASN A 120 0.41 8.89 -13.55
C ASN A 120 -1.01 8.48 -14.00
N GLU A 121 -1.13 7.63 -15.03
CA GLU A 121 -2.40 7.05 -15.47
C GLU A 121 -3.02 6.17 -14.38
N LEU A 122 -2.25 5.28 -13.76
CA LEU A 122 -2.72 4.46 -12.63
C LEU A 122 -3.11 5.29 -11.40
N LYS A 123 -2.55 6.50 -11.27
CA LYS A 123 -2.93 7.50 -10.25
C LYS A 123 -4.16 8.33 -10.67
N GLN A 124 -4.72 8.11 -11.86
CA GLN A 124 -5.81 8.93 -12.44
C GLN A 124 -5.43 10.42 -12.63
N ASP A 125 -4.15 10.68 -12.91
CA ASP A 125 -3.62 12.02 -13.19
C ASP A 125 -3.42 12.19 -14.71
N SER A 126 -4.53 12.32 -15.44
CA SER A 126 -4.52 12.34 -16.90
C SER A 126 -3.73 13.53 -17.46
N HIS A 127 -3.67 14.66 -16.74
CA HIS A 127 -2.90 15.83 -17.17
C HIS A 127 -1.40 15.55 -17.20
N THR A 128 -0.88 14.78 -16.24
CA THR A 128 0.55 14.44 -16.16
C THR A 128 0.91 13.16 -16.92
N ALA A 129 -0.09 12.42 -17.42
CA ALA A 129 0.07 11.18 -18.16
C ALA A 129 0.30 11.38 -19.67
N ILE A 130 -0.03 12.56 -20.22
CA ILE A 130 0.05 12.92 -21.64
C ILE A 130 1.28 13.81 -21.87
#